data_AF-A0A1Q9PPF2-F1
#
_entry.id   AF-A0A1Q9PPF2-F1
#
_cell.length_a   1.000
_cell.length_b   1.000
_cell.length_c   1.000
_cell.angle_alpha   90.00
_cell.angle_beta   90.00
_cell.angle_gamma   90.00
#
_symmetry.space_group_name_H-M   'P 1'
#
loop_
_entity.id
_entity.type
_entity.pdbx_description
1 polymer ?
#
loop_
_entity_poly.entity_id
_entity_poly.type
_entity_poly.pdbx_seq_one_letter_code
_entity_poly.pdbx_strand_id
1 'polypeptide(L)'
;MHVGINVTDLNKSIEFYSKVFNAEPVKVKPDYAKFLLDNPGLNFTLNVKEEVSGNQVGHFGFQVENLEEVLQHKGRLEGFGFFAREEMDVTCCYATQDKFWVTDPDGNEWEVFYTKGNVESMTIDPACCATQPENIEIKPSSSCCS
;
A
#
# COMPACT_ATOMS: atom_id res chain seq x y z
N MET A 1 -14.87 -8.50 -2.17
CA MET A 1 -13.51 -9.01 -2.43
C MET A 1 -12.98 -9.71 -1.18
N HIS A 2 -12.16 -10.77 -1.32
CA HIS A 2 -11.46 -11.38 -0.18
C HIS A 2 -9.95 -11.35 -0.40
N VAL A 3 -9.21 -10.90 0.61
CA VAL A 3 -7.75 -10.82 0.59
C VAL A 3 -7.23 -11.36 1.92
N GLY A 4 -6.28 -12.29 1.86
CA GLY A 4 -5.56 -12.76 3.02
C GLY A 4 -4.07 -12.49 2.86
N ILE A 5 -3.48 -11.81 3.83
CA ILE A 5 -2.04 -11.53 3.84
C ILE A 5 -1.36 -12.20 5.03
N ASN A 6 -0.06 -12.39 4.90
CA ASN A 6 0.81 -12.80 5.98
C ASN A 6 1.39 -11.55 6.65
N VAL A 7 1.52 -11.58 7.98
CA VAL A 7 2.09 -10.49 8.77
C VAL A 7 3.08 -11.03 9.79
N THR A 8 4.10 -10.24 10.13
CA THR A 8 5.08 -10.62 11.16
C THR A 8 4.66 -10.20 12.57
N ASP A 9 3.91 -9.10 12.70
CA ASP A 9 3.41 -8.58 13.98
C ASP A 9 1.91 -8.27 13.89
N LEU A 10 1.09 -9.16 14.46
CA LEU A 10 -0.36 -9.04 14.38
C LEU A 10 -0.89 -7.75 15.00
N ASN A 11 -0.29 -7.28 16.10
CA ASN A 11 -0.81 -6.11 16.80
C ASN A 11 -0.52 -4.83 16.01
N LYS A 12 0.70 -4.69 15.47
CA LYS A 12 1.04 -3.56 14.58
C LYS A 12 0.16 -3.56 13.34
N SER A 13 -0.07 -4.73 12.76
CA SER A 13 -0.91 -4.83 11.56
C SER A 13 -2.37 -4.56 11.87
N ILE A 14 -2.92 -5.03 13.01
CA ILE A 14 -4.27 -4.63 13.46
C ILE A 14 -4.35 -3.11 13.64
N GLU A 15 -3.38 -2.48 14.31
CA GLU A 15 -3.38 -1.02 14.50
C GLU A 15 -3.36 -0.27 13.16
N PHE A 16 -2.48 -0.70 12.24
CA PHE A 16 -2.39 -0.11 10.91
C PHE A 16 -3.69 -0.26 10.12
N TYR A 17 -4.20 -1.49 9.99
CA TYR A 17 -5.39 -1.77 9.20
C TYR A 17 -6.66 -1.20 9.79
N SER A 18 -6.76 -1.06 11.11
CA SER A 18 -7.91 -0.40 11.74
C SER A 18 -7.96 1.08 11.37
N LYS A 19 -6.80 1.74 11.27
CA LYS A 19 -6.69 3.11 10.77
C LYS A 19 -6.95 3.18 9.27
N VAL A 20 -6.36 2.31 8.45
CA VAL A 20 -6.57 2.31 6.98
C VAL A 20 -8.05 2.13 6.64
N PHE A 21 -8.67 1.07 7.17
CA PHE A 21 -10.07 0.73 6.90
C PHE A 21 -11.08 1.53 7.72
N ASN A 22 -10.62 2.31 8.70
CA ASN A 22 -11.48 3.02 9.64
C ASN A 22 -12.51 2.10 10.33
N ALA A 23 -12.07 0.88 10.70
CA ALA A 23 -12.93 -0.17 11.24
C ALA A 23 -12.11 -1.13 12.11
N GLU A 24 -12.73 -1.70 13.13
CA GLU A 24 -12.10 -2.70 14.00
C GLU A 24 -12.27 -4.13 13.43
N PRO A 25 -11.37 -5.08 13.75
CA PRO A 25 -11.51 -6.46 13.31
C PRO A 25 -12.73 -7.13 13.98
N VAL A 26 -13.53 -7.84 13.18
CA VAL A 26 -14.67 -8.63 13.65
C VAL A 26 -14.27 -9.93 14.35
N LYS A 27 -13.00 -10.32 14.24
CA LYS A 27 -12.43 -11.50 14.92
C LYS A 27 -10.93 -11.32 15.14
N VAL A 28 -10.49 -11.60 16.37
CA VAL A 28 -9.07 -11.64 16.76
C VAL A 28 -8.77 -12.96 17.47
N LYS A 29 -7.64 -13.56 17.13
CA LYS A 29 -7.03 -14.78 17.70
C LYS A 29 -5.51 -14.55 17.83
N PRO A 30 -4.78 -15.39 18.58
CA PRO A 30 -3.35 -15.17 18.82
C PRO A 30 -2.49 -15.02 17.55
N ASP A 31 -2.88 -15.66 16.46
CA ASP A 31 -2.16 -15.74 15.20
C ASP A 31 -2.98 -15.24 13.99
N TYR A 32 -4.14 -14.62 14.24
CA TYR A 32 -5.10 -14.31 13.19
C TYR A 32 -6.02 -13.13 13.54
N ALA A 33 -6.30 -12.29 12.55
CA ALA A 33 -7.37 -11.30 12.63
C ALA A 33 -8.18 -11.21 11.33
N LYS A 34 -9.44 -10.76 11.44
CA LYS A 34 -10.35 -10.57 10.31
C LYS A 34 -11.08 -9.25 10.38
N PHE A 35 -11.08 -8.51 9.29
CA PHE A 35 -11.94 -7.35 9.05
C PHE A 35 -13.05 -7.71 8.06
N LEU A 36 -14.23 -7.15 8.27
CA LEU A 36 -15.34 -7.18 7.33
C LEU A 36 -15.82 -5.74 7.14
N LEU A 37 -15.69 -5.22 5.93
CA LEU A 37 -16.16 -3.90 5.54
C LEU A 37 -17.40 -4.05 4.64
N ASP A 38 -18.38 -3.18 4.85
CA ASP A 38 -19.61 -3.18 4.06
C ASP A 38 -19.48 -2.36 2.76
N ASN A 39 -18.83 -1.20 2.84
CA ASN A 39 -18.60 -0.33 1.68
C ASN A 39 -17.20 0.33 1.75
N PRO A 40 -16.26 -0.06 0.87
CA PRO A 40 -16.36 -1.12 -0.12
C PRO A 40 -16.43 -2.51 0.55
N GLY A 41 -17.14 -3.45 -0.08
CA GLY A 41 -17.30 -4.82 0.42
C GLY A 41 -15.97 -5.60 0.45
N LEU A 42 -15.34 -5.69 1.62
CA LEU A 42 -14.03 -6.31 1.82
C LEU A 42 -14.03 -7.31 2.97
N ASN A 43 -13.59 -8.54 2.69
CA ASN A 43 -13.26 -9.55 3.70
C ASN A 43 -11.74 -9.68 3.75
N PHE A 44 -11.11 -9.12 4.78
CA PHE A 44 -9.66 -9.03 4.88
C PHE A 44 -9.15 -9.84 6.07
N THR A 45 -8.11 -10.64 5.87
CA THR A 45 -7.55 -11.49 6.94
C THR A 45 -6.04 -11.35 7.09
N LEU A 46 -5.60 -11.24 8.33
CA LEU A 46 -4.20 -11.20 8.74
C LEU A 46 -3.82 -12.56 9.32
N ASN A 47 -2.71 -13.15 8.85
CA ASN A 47 -2.22 -14.45 9.31
C ASN A 47 -0.77 -14.31 9.76
N VAL A 48 -0.46 -14.69 11.00
CA VAL A 48 0.91 -14.55 11.52
C VAL A 48 1.85 -15.56 10.85
N LYS A 49 3.01 -15.07 10.42
CA LYS A 49 4.15 -15.86 9.93
C LYS A 49 5.44 -15.39 10.58
N GLU A 50 6.43 -16.27 10.63
CA GLU A 50 7.77 -15.94 11.16
C GLU A 50 8.48 -14.89 10.30
N GLU A 51 8.24 -14.92 8.99
CA GLU A 51 8.79 -13.98 8.02
C GLU A 51 7.75 -13.70 6.93
N VAL A 52 7.74 -12.46 6.45
CA VAL A 52 7.06 -12.06 5.22
C VAL A 52 8.16 -11.70 4.22
N SER A 53 8.29 -12.50 3.16
CA SER A 53 9.29 -12.27 2.12
C SER A 53 8.71 -12.47 0.72
N GLY A 54 9.19 -11.66 -0.22
CA GLY A 54 8.64 -11.55 -1.57
C GLY A 54 7.33 -10.78 -1.59
N ASN A 55 7.31 -9.66 -2.32
CA ASN A 55 6.09 -8.89 -2.58
C ASN A 55 5.19 -9.70 -3.53
N GLN A 56 4.40 -10.65 -2.99
CA GLN A 56 3.53 -11.52 -3.79
C GLN A 56 2.31 -10.75 -4.36
N VAL A 57 2.04 -9.55 -3.86
CA VAL A 57 1.00 -8.65 -4.35
C VAL A 57 1.65 -7.30 -4.64
N GLY A 58 1.53 -6.77 -5.86
CA GLY A 58 2.20 -5.51 -6.24
C GLY A 58 1.80 -4.34 -5.35
N HIS A 59 0.49 -4.13 -5.16
CA HIS A 59 -0.10 -3.19 -4.20
C HIS A 59 -1.59 -3.48 -4.02
N PHE A 60 -2.21 -2.83 -3.03
CA PHE A 60 -3.65 -2.78 -2.84
C PHE A 60 -4.17 -1.37 -3.08
N GLY A 61 -5.43 -1.22 -3.46
CA GLY A 61 -5.99 0.09 -3.75
C GLY A 61 -7.47 0.24 -3.47
N PHE A 62 -7.87 1.45 -3.07
CA PHE A 62 -9.26 1.90 -3.08
C PHE A 62 -9.44 2.99 -4.13
N GLN A 63 -10.29 2.72 -5.12
CA GLN A 63 -10.76 3.75 -6.04
C GLN A 63 -11.89 4.54 -5.37
N VAL A 64 -11.77 5.86 -5.36
CA VAL A 64 -12.78 6.80 -4.85
C VAL A 64 -13.41 7.61 -5.98
N GLU A 65 -14.50 8.31 -5.69
CA GLU A 65 -15.31 8.95 -6.74
C GLU A 65 -14.76 10.30 -7.22
N ASN A 66 -13.93 10.97 -6.42
CA ASN A 66 -13.43 12.32 -6.70
C ASN A 66 -12.16 12.64 -5.89
N LEU A 67 -11.52 13.76 -6.23
CA LEU A 67 -10.32 14.26 -5.55
C LEU A 67 -10.60 14.64 -4.08
N GLU A 68 -11.79 15.14 -3.76
CA GLU A 68 -12.10 15.53 -2.39
C GLU A 68 -11.99 14.32 -1.44
N GLU A 69 -12.49 13.16 -1.86
CA GLU A 69 -12.34 11.91 -1.11
C GLU A 69 -10.87 11.49 -0.96
N VAL A 70 -10.05 11.59 -2.02
CA VAL A 70 -8.60 11.31 -1.91
C VAL A 70 -7.96 12.17 -0.82
N LEU A 71 -8.23 13.48 -0.82
CA LEU A 71 -7.68 14.42 0.16
C LEU A 71 -8.24 14.19 1.58
N GLN A 72 -9.51 13.84 1.72
CA GLN A 72 -10.12 13.48 3.00
C GLN A 72 -9.47 12.23 3.60
N HIS A 73 -9.29 11.17 2.81
CA HIS A 73 -8.62 9.96 3.25
C HIS A 73 -7.15 10.22 3.62
N LYS A 74 -6.44 11.03 2.83
CA LYS A 74 -5.06 11.44 3.11
C LYS A 74 -4.97 12.18 4.45
N GLY A 75 -5.72 13.26 4.61
CA GLY A 75 -5.68 14.09 5.82
C GLY A 75 -6.04 13.30 7.09
N ARG A 76 -6.98 12.36 6.98
CA ARG A 76 -7.33 11.45 8.08
C ARG A 76 -6.15 10.56 8.49
N LEU A 77 -5.44 9.97 7.53
CA LEU A 77 -4.31 9.07 7.79
C LEU A 77 -3.06 9.83 8.27
N GLU A 78 -2.79 11.02 7.72
CA GLU A 78 -1.76 11.92 8.24
C GLU A 78 -2.08 12.35 9.68
N GLY A 79 -3.37 12.57 10.00
CA GLY A 79 -3.84 12.82 11.37
C GLY A 79 -3.53 11.68 12.36
N PHE A 80 -3.35 10.44 11.87
CA PHE A 80 -2.89 9.30 12.68
C PHE A 80 -1.36 9.14 12.70
N GLY A 81 -0.61 10.04 12.08
CA GLY A 81 0.86 10.04 12.03
C GLY A 81 1.46 9.22 10.89
N PHE A 82 0.67 8.81 9.89
CA PHE A 82 1.21 8.14 8.71
C PHE A 82 1.84 9.12 7.73
N PHE A 83 2.91 8.68 7.06
CA PHE A 83 3.51 9.41 5.95
C PHE A 83 2.82 9.02 4.64
N ALA A 84 2.07 9.94 4.05
CA ALA A 84 1.40 9.74 2.78
C ALA A 84 2.25 10.29 1.64
N ARG A 85 2.67 9.43 0.70
CA ARG A 85 3.38 9.85 -0.52
C ARG A 85 2.34 10.22 -1.58
N GLU A 86 2.30 11.48 -1.98
CA GLU A 86 1.28 12.03 -2.87
C GLU A 86 1.74 12.08 -4.34
N GLU A 87 0.81 11.78 -5.25
CA GLU A 87 0.98 11.80 -6.70
C GLU A 87 -0.28 12.43 -7.34
N MET A 88 -0.17 13.70 -7.71
CA MET A 88 -1.28 14.48 -8.26
C MET A 88 -1.16 14.65 -9.76
N ASP A 89 -2.29 14.50 -10.47
CA ASP A 89 -2.39 14.63 -11.92
C ASP A 89 -1.40 13.74 -12.70
N VAL A 90 -1.12 12.54 -12.16
CA VAL A 90 -0.16 11.60 -12.74
C VAL A 90 -0.85 10.72 -13.78
N THR A 91 -0.22 10.57 -14.93
CA THR A 91 -0.68 9.62 -15.96
C THR A 91 -0.06 8.25 -15.70
N CYS A 92 -0.90 7.30 -15.30
CA CYS A 92 -0.49 5.95 -14.96
C CYS A 92 -1.51 4.92 -15.46
N CYS A 93 -1.06 3.75 -15.92
CA CYS A 93 -1.94 2.67 -16.39
C CYS A 93 -3.00 3.11 -17.42
N TYR A 94 -2.61 3.98 -18.38
CA TYR A 94 -3.51 4.57 -19.38
C TYR A 94 -4.64 5.46 -18.80
N ALA A 95 -4.45 6.03 -17.62
CA ALA A 95 -5.38 6.98 -17.02
C ALA A 95 -4.66 8.13 -16.30
N THR A 96 -5.28 9.30 -16.26
CA THR A 96 -4.85 10.40 -15.40
C THR A 96 -5.50 10.22 -14.02
N GLN A 97 -4.69 10.23 -12.97
CA GLN A 97 -5.11 9.92 -11.61
C GLN A 97 -4.58 10.95 -10.60
N ASP A 98 -5.35 11.16 -9.53
CA ASP A 98 -4.84 11.71 -8.27
C ASP A 98 -4.78 10.59 -7.25
N LYS A 99 -3.66 10.42 -6.55
CA LYS A 99 -3.51 9.37 -5.55
C LYS A 99 -2.53 9.70 -4.45
N PHE A 100 -2.64 8.95 -3.35
CA PHE A 100 -1.59 8.89 -2.34
C PHE A 100 -1.34 7.45 -1.92
N TRP A 101 -0.13 7.22 -1.39
CA TRP A 101 0.36 5.92 -0.97
C TRP A 101 0.69 5.89 0.52
N VAL A 102 0.40 4.77 1.19
CA VAL A 102 0.91 4.42 2.52
C VAL A 102 1.47 3.00 2.52
N THR A 103 2.42 2.74 3.41
CA THR A 103 3.08 1.42 3.54
C THR A 103 2.72 0.79 4.88
N ASP A 104 2.35 -0.49 4.85
CA ASP A 104 2.04 -1.26 6.06
C ASP A 104 3.31 -1.72 6.82
N PRO A 105 3.18 -2.31 8.03
CA PRO A 105 4.34 -2.75 8.82
C PRO A 105 5.21 -3.82 8.17
N ASP A 106 4.68 -4.57 7.19
CA ASP A 106 5.34 -5.67 6.49
C ASP A 106 5.78 -5.28 5.06
N GLY A 107 5.63 -4.01 4.68
CA GLY A 107 6.11 -3.44 3.42
C GLY A 107 5.10 -3.43 2.26
N ASN A 108 3.83 -3.81 2.48
CA ASN A 108 2.81 -3.74 1.44
C ASN A 108 2.41 -2.28 1.16
N GLU A 109 2.36 -1.89 -0.11
CA GLU A 109 1.90 -0.57 -0.54
C GLU A 109 0.38 -0.53 -0.73
N TRP A 110 -0.24 0.56 -0.27
CA TRP A 110 -1.66 0.87 -0.39
C TRP A 110 -1.86 2.22 -1.06
N GLU A 111 -2.63 2.25 -2.16
CA GLU A 111 -3.07 3.49 -2.80
C GLU A 111 -4.55 3.81 -2.51
N VAL A 112 -4.86 5.10 -2.41
CA VAL A 112 -6.23 5.61 -2.58
C VAL A 112 -6.19 6.57 -3.75
N PHE A 113 -7.03 6.32 -4.76
CA PHE A 113 -6.92 7.04 -6.02
C PHE A 113 -8.26 7.42 -6.63
N TYR A 114 -8.26 8.52 -7.37
CA TYR A 114 -9.36 8.96 -8.23
C TYR A 114 -8.88 9.00 -9.68
N THR A 115 -9.58 8.32 -10.59
CA THR A 115 -9.31 8.36 -12.03
C THR A 115 -10.10 9.49 -12.69
N LYS A 116 -9.39 10.50 -13.23
CA LYS A 116 -9.98 11.65 -13.93
C LYS A 116 -10.44 11.33 -15.36
N GLY A 117 -9.75 10.40 -16.01
CA GLY A 117 -10.02 10.04 -17.40
C GLY A 117 -8.97 9.10 -17.98
N ASN A 118 -9.30 8.45 -19.08
CA ASN A 118 -8.39 7.56 -19.80
C ASN A 118 -7.51 8.35 -20.78
N VAL A 119 -6.29 7.88 -21.02
CA VAL A 119 -5.37 8.39 -22.04
C VAL A 119 -4.98 7.27 -23.01
N GLU A 120 -4.80 7.60 -24.29
CA GLU A 120 -4.49 6.61 -25.32
C GLU A 120 -3.02 6.17 -25.34
N SER A 121 -2.12 6.94 -24.71
CA SER A 121 -0.69 6.66 -24.65
C SER A 121 -0.13 6.86 -23.24
N MET A 122 0.75 5.95 -22.82
CA MET A 122 1.51 6.12 -21.58
C MET A 122 2.72 7.03 -21.85
N THR A 123 2.78 8.19 -21.20
CA THR A 123 4.05 8.84 -20.92
C THR A 123 4.70 8.04 -19.80
N ILE A 124 5.87 7.43 -20.03
CA ILE A 124 6.57 6.65 -19.00
C ILE A 124 7.06 7.64 -17.94
N ASP A 125 6.27 7.84 -16.90
CA ASP A 125 6.72 8.43 -15.65
C ASP A 125 7.25 7.30 -14.75
N PRO A 126 8.53 7.32 -14.36
CA PRO A 126 9.11 6.30 -13.47
C PRO A 126 8.36 6.11 -12.15
N ALA A 127 7.57 7.10 -11.71
CA ALA A 127 6.79 7.03 -10.47
C ALA A 127 5.57 6.10 -10.55
N CYS A 128 5.10 5.77 -11.76
CA CYS A 128 3.80 5.13 -11.94
C CYS A 128 3.76 3.64 -11.52
N CYS A 129 4.84 2.86 -11.69
CA CYS A 129 4.77 1.39 -11.53
C CYS A 129 6.06 0.69 -11.06
N ALA A 130 7.04 1.38 -10.47
CA ALA A 130 8.25 0.70 -10.00
C ALA A 130 8.82 1.28 -8.70
N THR A 131 8.90 0.46 -7.66
CA THR A 131 10.08 0.46 -6.79
C THR A 131 11.28 0.19 -7.69
N GLN A 132 12.11 1.20 -7.93
CA GLN A 132 13.37 0.98 -8.61
C GLN A 132 14.20 0.00 -7.77
N PRO A 133 14.68 -1.12 -8.32
CA PRO A 133 15.79 -1.81 -7.69
C PRO A 133 16.98 -0.85 -7.74
N GLU A 134 17.43 -0.38 -6.58
CA GLU A 134 18.77 0.21 -6.51
C GLU A 134 19.75 -0.86 -6.98
N ASN A 135 20.35 -0.64 -8.16
CA ASN A 135 21.54 -1.35 -8.56
C ASN A 135 22.65 -0.97 -7.57
N ILE A 136 22.77 -1.73 -6.47
CA ILE A 136 23.96 -1.67 -5.63
C ILE A 136 25.10 -2.25 -6.46
N GLU A 137 25.86 -1.36 -7.09
CA GLU A 137 27.15 -1.68 -7.70
C GLU A 137 28.10 -2.15 -6.58
N ILE A 138 28.24 -3.47 -6.43
CA ILE A 138 29.27 -4.04 -5.58
C ILE A 138 30.61 -3.77 -6.25
N LYS A 139 31.32 -2.74 -5.80
CA LYS A 139 32.73 -2.55 -6.14
C LYS A 139 33.52 -3.75 -5.62
N PRO A 140 34.29 -4.45 -6.45
CA PRO A 140 35.14 -5.52 -5.97
C PRO A 140 36.18 -4.94 -5.00
N SER A 141 36.21 -5.46 -3.78
CA SER A 141 37.26 -5.14 -2.80
C SER A 141 38.60 -5.61 -3.36
N SER A 142 39.48 -4.66 -3.66
CA SER A 142 40.86 -4.94 -4.01
C SER A 142 41.56 -5.61 -2.83
N SER A 143 41.98 -6.86 -3.05
CA SER A 143 43.01 -7.53 -2.27
C SER A 143 44.26 -6.66 -2.19
N CYS A 144 44.71 -6.33 -0.98
CA CYS A 144 46.08 -5.87 -0.73
C CYS A 144 46.77 -6.88 0.19
N CYS A 145 47.76 -7.57 -0.37
CA CYS A 145 48.73 -8.36 0.38
C CYS A 145 49.63 -7.47 1.24
N SER A 146 49.96 -7.95 2.44
CA SER A 146 51.31 -7.98 3.03
C SER A 146 51.32 -9.05 4.11
#